data_AF-B9LVX1-F1
#
_entry.id   AF-B9LVX1-F1
#
_cell.length_a   1.000
_cell.length_b   1.000
_cell.length_c   1.000
_cell.angle_alpha   90.00
_cell.angle_beta   90.00
_cell.angle_gamma   90.00
#
_symmetry.space_group_name_H-M   'P 1'
#
loop_
_entity.id
_entity.type
_entity.pdbx_description
1 polymer ?
#
loop_
_entity_poly.entity_id
_entity_poly.type
_entity_poly.pdbx_seq_one_letter_code
_entity_poly.pdbx_strand_id
1 'polypeptide(L)'
;MTRRQTGWRHHATYLTNHTPLSERQAEILALKKTGHTTEEITEILTLYPETIEDHWDDVLEQWNQAQELCTIMGPHPWGDGETRQSEDVDDTPWNLLSSAVMNYSDEERTQIELELYYGKSFPMSDMYLLVEREIADTADHATKTTEHRSAHDANALRGHIYSDVESIDEYYLRWELLGKAGIDPGADFTPSAESLLGRPISQTEADAARESAQDRVDMHTVE
;
A
#
# COMPACT_ATOMS: atom_id res chain seq x y z
N MET A 1 9.45 -1.30 38.93
CA MET A 1 9.15 -1.54 37.51
C MET A 1 9.03 -0.19 36.82
N THR A 2 10.01 0.15 35.99
CA THR A 2 10.07 1.43 35.28
C THR A 2 8.98 1.41 34.21
N ARG A 3 7.91 2.20 34.38
CA ARG A 3 6.86 2.34 33.36
C ARG A 3 7.53 2.79 32.06
N ARG A 4 7.63 1.91 31.07
CA ARG A 4 8.09 2.28 29.73
C ARG A 4 7.14 3.38 29.25
N GLN A 5 7.65 4.59 29.04
CA GLN A 5 6.91 5.59 28.27
C GLN A 5 6.97 5.12 26.81
N THR A 6 6.09 4.20 26.44
CA THR A 6 6.08 3.59 25.11
C THR A 6 5.46 4.49 24.04
N GLY A 7 4.91 5.65 24.43
CA GLY A 7 4.23 6.55 23.50
C GLY A 7 2.86 6.01 23.01
N TRP A 8 2.37 4.89 23.56
CA TRP A 8 1.16 4.21 23.07
C TRP A 8 -0.07 5.10 22.95
N ARG A 9 -0.24 6.11 23.83
CA ARG A 9 -1.36 7.07 23.72
C ARG A 9 -1.31 7.94 22.48
N HIS A 10 -0.11 8.37 22.07
CA HIS A 10 0.04 9.12 20.83
C HIS A 10 -0.26 8.23 19.62
N HIS A 11 0.20 6.97 19.67
CA HIS A 11 -0.11 5.98 18.65
C HIS A 11 -1.62 5.69 18.58
N ALA A 12 -2.29 5.47 19.71
CA ALA A 12 -3.74 5.25 19.77
C ALA A 12 -4.54 6.44 19.21
N THR A 13 -4.11 7.67 19.55
CA THR A 13 -4.72 8.90 18.98
C THR A 13 -4.54 8.95 17.47
N TYR A 14 -3.36 8.58 16.97
CA TYR A 14 -3.08 8.50 15.55
C TYR A 14 -4.00 7.49 14.84
N LEU A 15 -4.08 6.25 15.34
CA LEU A 15 -4.97 5.22 14.79
C LEU A 15 -6.43 5.66 14.79
N THR A 16 -6.91 6.24 15.89
CA THR A 16 -8.31 6.73 16.00
C THR A 16 -8.63 7.80 14.94
N ASN A 17 -7.66 8.64 14.58
CA ASN A 17 -7.86 9.73 13.63
C ASN A 17 -7.73 9.31 12.17
N HIS A 18 -7.08 8.18 11.90
CA HIS A 18 -6.69 7.76 10.54
C HIS A 18 -7.23 6.39 10.13
N THR A 19 -8.01 5.74 11.00
CA THR A 19 -8.66 4.45 10.74
C THR A 19 -10.11 4.52 11.27
N PRO A 20 -11.01 3.61 10.87
CA PRO A 20 -12.36 3.51 11.41
C PRO A 20 -12.41 2.80 12.77
N LEU A 21 -11.26 2.44 13.35
CA LEU A 21 -11.20 1.84 14.68
C LEU A 21 -11.80 2.78 15.71
N SER A 22 -12.63 2.23 16.60
CA SER A 22 -13.05 2.96 17.79
C SER A 22 -11.86 3.32 18.68
N GLU A 23 -12.01 4.33 19.53
CA GLU A 23 -10.97 4.74 20.48
C GLU A 23 -10.44 3.54 21.29
N ARG A 24 -11.32 2.63 21.74
CA ARG A 24 -10.93 1.44 22.50
C ARG A 24 -10.16 0.42 21.67
N GLN A 25 -10.59 0.17 20.45
CA GLN A 25 -9.87 -0.73 19.52
C GLN A 25 -8.47 -0.18 19.21
N ALA A 26 -8.36 1.14 18.95
CA ALA A 26 -7.09 1.81 18.71
C ALA A 26 -6.14 1.79 19.93
N GLU A 27 -6.67 1.99 21.15
CA GLU A 27 -5.88 1.89 22.38
C GLU A 27 -5.34 0.46 22.62
N ILE A 28 -6.19 -0.56 22.42
CA ILE A 28 -5.80 -1.97 22.59
C ILE A 28 -4.73 -2.36 21.56
N LEU A 29 -4.93 -2.00 20.29
CA LEU A 29 -3.94 -2.23 19.22
C LEU A 29 -2.59 -1.57 19.54
N ALA A 30 -2.60 -0.28 19.91
CA ALA A 30 -1.39 0.45 20.27
C ALA A 30 -0.66 -0.14 21.49
N LEU A 31 -1.39 -0.64 22.49
CA LEU A 31 -0.81 -1.27 23.67
C LEU A 31 -0.16 -2.62 23.33
N LYS A 32 -0.83 -3.48 22.57
CA LYS A 32 -0.26 -4.74 22.09
C LYS A 32 0.99 -4.50 21.24
N LYS A 33 0.95 -3.52 20.34
CA LYS A 33 2.09 -3.13 19.49
C LYS A 33 3.29 -2.62 20.26
N THR A 34 3.05 -1.97 21.40
CA THR A 34 4.12 -1.53 22.30
C THR A 34 4.57 -2.60 23.31
N GLY A 35 4.10 -3.84 23.13
CA GLY A 35 4.56 -5.03 23.86
C GLY A 35 3.92 -5.24 25.23
N HIS A 36 2.73 -4.68 25.47
CA HIS A 36 2.00 -4.89 26.73
C HIS A 36 1.26 -6.23 26.72
N THR A 37 1.25 -6.93 27.86
CA THR A 37 0.45 -8.15 28.03
C THR A 37 -1.02 -7.83 28.26
N THR A 38 -1.91 -8.82 28.11
CA THR A 38 -3.35 -8.65 28.39
C THR A 38 -3.60 -8.21 29.83
N GLU A 39 -2.82 -8.71 30.80
CA GLU A 39 -2.90 -8.28 32.21
C GLU A 39 -2.52 -6.81 32.37
N GLU A 40 -1.44 -6.36 31.72
CA GLU A 40 -1.02 -4.97 31.75
C GLU A 40 -2.06 -4.06 31.09
N ILE A 41 -2.68 -4.49 29.99
CA ILE A 41 -3.76 -3.75 29.31
C ILE A 41 -5.00 -3.65 30.21
N THR A 42 -5.36 -4.74 30.89
CA THR A 42 -6.45 -4.78 31.88
C THR A 42 -6.24 -3.72 32.96
N GLU A 43 -5.03 -3.64 33.52
CA GLU A 43 -4.69 -2.63 34.53
C GLU A 43 -4.69 -1.20 33.98
N ILE A 44 -4.22 -1.00 32.75
CA ILE A 44 -4.09 0.33 32.13
C ILE A 44 -5.45 0.90 31.72
N LEU A 45 -6.28 0.09 31.05
CA LEU A 45 -7.58 0.52 30.51
C LEU A 45 -8.73 0.29 31.49
N THR A 46 -8.48 -0.41 32.61
CA THR A 46 -9.50 -0.76 33.60
C THR A 46 -10.66 -1.56 32.98
N LEU A 47 -10.32 -2.49 32.09
CA LEU A 47 -11.24 -3.38 31.36
C LEU A 47 -11.07 -4.82 31.84
N TYR A 48 -12.09 -5.65 31.64
CA TYR A 48 -11.97 -7.09 31.86
C TYR A 48 -11.22 -7.77 30.70
N PRO A 49 -10.47 -8.87 30.96
CA PRO A 49 -9.76 -9.59 29.91
C PRO A 49 -10.66 -9.99 28.75
N GLU A 50 -11.88 -10.45 29.03
CA GLU A 50 -12.85 -10.86 28.00
C GLU A 50 -13.21 -9.69 27.08
N THR A 51 -13.38 -8.48 27.61
CA THR A 51 -13.67 -7.28 26.82
C THR A 51 -12.48 -6.86 25.94
N ILE A 52 -11.24 -7.14 26.39
CA ILE A 52 -10.04 -6.87 25.58
C ILE A 52 -9.96 -7.84 24.41
N GLU A 53 -10.30 -9.11 24.64
CA GLU A 53 -10.35 -10.15 23.59
C GLU A 53 -11.43 -9.82 22.56
N ASP A 54 -12.64 -9.45 22.97
CA ASP A 54 -13.72 -9.05 22.05
C ASP A 54 -13.28 -7.89 21.13
N HIS A 55 -12.71 -6.83 21.71
CA HIS A 55 -12.20 -5.71 20.91
C HIS A 55 -11.01 -6.09 20.02
N TRP A 56 -10.20 -7.06 20.44
CA TRP A 56 -9.07 -7.54 19.65
C TRP A 56 -9.55 -8.33 18.43
N ASP A 57 -10.57 -9.17 18.60
CA ASP A 57 -11.18 -9.90 17.50
C ASP A 57 -11.79 -8.95 16.46
N ASP A 58 -12.47 -7.88 16.90
CA ASP A 58 -12.98 -6.84 15.99
C ASP A 58 -11.84 -6.15 15.20
N VAL A 59 -10.70 -5.91 15.84
CA VAL A 59 -9.52 -5.31 15.19
C VAL A 59 -8.98 -6.26 14.12
N LEU A 60 -8.90 -7.55 14.42
CA LEU A 60 -8.45 -8.57 13.47
C LEU A 60 -9.43 -8.73 12.29
N GLU A 61 -10.74 -8.63 12.52
CA GLU A 61 -11.74 -8.64 11.46
C GLU A 61 -11.58 -7.44 10.53
N GLN A 62 -11.47 -6.22 11.09
CA GLN A 62 -11.23 -5.01 10.30
C GLN A 62 -9.90 -5.08 9.53
N TRP A 63 -8.87 -5.67 10.15
CA TRP A 63 -7.60 -5.90 9.49
C TRP A 63 -7.73 -6.85 8.30
N ASN A 64 -8.39 -8.01 8.46
CA ASN A 64 -8.59 -8.96 7.35
C ASN A 64 -9.32 -8.30 6.16
N GLN A 65 -10.37 -7.52 6.43
CA GLN A 65 -11.07 -6.75 5.41
C GLN A 65 -10.15 -5.73 4.74
N ALA A 66 -9.30 -5.07 5.52
CA ALA A 66 -8.33 -4.12 5.01
C ALA A 66 -7.15 -4.77 4.27
N GLN A 67 -6.83 -6.05 4.49
CA GLN A 67 -5.84 -6.76 3.67
C GLN A 67 -6.31 -6.98 2.23
N GLU A 68 -7.62 -7.13 2.02
CA GLU A 68 -8.22 -7.25 0.69
C GLU A 68 -8.20 -5.93 -0.06
N LEU A 69 -8.30 -4.79 0.64
CA LEU A 69 -8.51 -3.47 0.03
C LEU A 69 -7.39 -2.45 0.26
N CYS A 70 -6.44 -2.73 1.15
CA CYS A 70 -5.36 -1.83 1.60
C CYS A 70 -5.79 -0.41 2.04
N THR A 71 -7.09 -0.18 2.31
CA THR A 71 -7.68 1.16 2.53
C THR A 71 -7.58 1.70 3.96
N ILE A 72 -7.33 0.83 4.95
CA ILE A 72 -7.49 1.17 6.38
C ILE A 72 -6.25 0.77 7.19
N MET A 73 -5.84 -0.49 7.07
CA MET A 73 -4.65 -1.09 7.67
C MET A 73 -4.16 -2.11 6.66
N GLY A 74 -2.95 -1.92 6.18
CA GLY A 74 -2.46 -2.63 5.00
C GLY A 74 -1.54 -3.78 5.36
N PRO A 75 -0.98 -4.42 4.34
CA PRO A 75 0.12 -5.33 4.54
C PRO A 75 1.37 -4.59 5.03
N HIS A 76 1.99 -5.13 6.09
CA HIS A 76 3.29 -4.72 6.57
C HIS A 76 4.31 -4.53 5.43
N PRO A 77 4.94 -3.34 5.35
CA PRO A 77 5.77 -2.92 4.21
C PRO A 77 6.97 -3.82 3.93
N TRP A 78 7.42 -4.59 4.92
CA TRP A 78 8.61 -5.46 4.84
C TRP A 78 8.30 -6.95 4.94
N GLY A 79 7.03 -7.36 5.01
CA GLY A 79 6.67 -8.71 5.47
C GLY A 79 5.48 -9.38 4.78
N ASP A 80 5.07 -8.91 3.60
CA ASP A 80 3.91 -9.49 2.89
C ASP A 80 4.19 -10.82 2.17
N GLY A 81 5.27 -11.51 2.53
CA GLY A 81 5.49 -12.90 2.13
C GLY A 81 4.55 -13.86 2.86
N GLU A 82 4.48 -15.12 2.39
CA GLU A 82 3.64 -16.24 2.86
C GLU A 82 3.79 -16.64 4.36
N THR A 83 4.43 -15.82 5.19
CA THR A 83 4.84 -16.16 6.56
C THR A 83 4.60 -15.03 7.57
N ARG A 84 3.45 -14.34 7.51
CA ARG A 84 3.05 -13.47 8.63
C ARG A 84 2.68 -14.30 9.86
N GLN A 85 3.24 -13.93 11.01
CA GLN A 85 2.75 -14.41 12.31
C GLN A 85 1.51 -13.59 12.70
N SER A 86 0.56 -14.21 13.39
CA SER A 86 -0.70 -13.58 13.80
C SER A 86 -0.54 -12.35 14.71
N GLU A 87 0.67 -12.11 15.21
CA GLU A 87 1.01 -10.98 16.09
C GLU A 87 1.69 -9.79 15.34
N ASP A 88 2.11 -10.00 14.09
CA ASP A 88 2.76 -8.99 13.25
C ASP A 88 1.75 -8.20 12.40
N VAL A 89 0.83 -7.50 13.08
CA VAL A 89 -0.13 -6.57 12.45
C VAL A 89 0.59 -5.34 11.90
N ASP A 90 0.30 -4.88 10.69
CA ASP A 90 0.69 -3.52 10.28
C ASP A 90 -0.44 -2.57 10.64
N ASP A 91 -0.13 -1.63 11.52
CA ASP A 91 -1.04 -0.62 12.03
C ASP A 91 -0.89 0.71 11.26
N THR A 92 -0.14 0.72 10.16
CA THR A 92 -0.01 1.87 9.27
C THR A 92 -1.33 2.10 8.52
N PRO A 93 -1.94 3.31 8.62
CA PRO A 93 -3.11 3.66 7.85
C PRO A 93 -2.70 4.01 6.42
N TRP A 94 -2.86 3.05 5.52
CA TRP A 94 -2.60 3.21 4.10
C TRP A 94 -3.78 3.89 3.41
N ASN A 95 -3.50 4.99 2.72
CA ASN A 95 -4.51 5.78 2.02
C ASN A 95 -4.22 5.72 0.53
N LEU A 96 -5.19 5.29 -0.28
CA LEU A 96 -5.05 5.24 -1.73
C LEU A 96 -4.84 6.66 -2.27
N LEU A 97 -3.73 6.89 -2.97
CA LEU A 97 -3.41 8.17 -3.61
C LEU A 97 -3.77 8.18 -5.09
N SER A 98 -3.48 7.08 -5.77
CA SER A 98 -3.69 6.95 -7.21
C SER A 98 -3.81 5.49 -7.60
N SER A 99 -4.51 5.24 -8.69
CA SER A 99 -4.67 3.90 -9.25
C SER A 99 -4.80 3.98 -10.77
N ALA A 100 -4.47 2.90 -11.46
CA ALA A 100 -4.54 2.82 -12.90
C ALA A 100 -4.67 1.37 -13.38
N VAL A 101 -5.26 1.21 -14.55
CA VAL A 101 -5.40 -0.10 -15.20
C VAL A 101 -4.92 0.00 -16.65
N MET A 102 -4.25 -1.04 -17.13
CA MET A 102 -3.85 -1.19 -18.52
C MET A 102 -4.10 -2.62 -18.99
N ASN A 103 -4.69 -2.75 -20.18
CA ASN A 103 -4.81 -4.03 -20.87
C ASN A 103 -3.66 -4.18 -21.87
N TYR A 104 -3.10 -5.38 -21.93
CA TYR A 104 -2.13 -5.73 -22.96
C TYR A 104 -2.85 -6.38 -24.14
N SER A 105 -2.20 -6.37 -25.31
CA SER A 105 -2.73 -6.99 -26.52
C SER A 105 -2.23 -8.42 -26.74
N ASP A 106 -1.32 -8.90 -25.88
CA ASP A 106 -0.73 -10.24 -26.00
C ASP A 106 -1.50 -11.28 -25.17
N GLU A 107 -1.26 -12.56 -25.47
CA GLU A 107 -1.95 -13.69 -24.83
C GLU A 107 -1.30 -14.11 -23.50
N GLU A 108 -0.14 -13.53 -23.13
CA GLU A 108 0.62 -13.92 -21.94
C GLU A 108 0.27 -13.07 -20.72
N ARG A 109 -0.06 -11.78 -20.94
CA ARG A 109 -0.57 -10.85 -19.94
C ARG A 109 -1.84 -10.23 -20.48
N THR A 110 -2.94 -10.29 -19.72
CA THR A 110 -4.20 -9.70 -20.18
C THR A 110 -4.31 -8.26 -19.67
N GLN A 111 -3.94 -8.03 -18.41
CA GLN A 111 -4.17 -6.76 -17.73
C GLN A 111 -3.19 -6.56 -16.56
N ILE A 112 -2.79 -5.31 -16.33
CA ILE A 112 -2.14 -4.87 -15.09
C ILE A 112 -3.02 -3.83 -14.38
N GLU A 113 -3.16 -3.99 -13.07
CA GLU A 113 -3.75 -3.00 -12.17
C GLU A 113 -2.67 -2.51 -11.21
N LEU A 114 -2.59 -1.19 -11.04
CA LEU A 114 -1.63 -0.52 -10.19
C LEU A 114 -2.37 0.34 -9.19
N GLU A 115 -1.99 0.23 -7.92
CA GLU A 115 -2.47 1.10 -6.86
C GLU A 115 -1.29 1.61 -6.05
N LEU A 116 -1.30 2.91 -5.76
CA LEU A 116 -0.29 3.55 -4.94
C LEU A 116 -0.94 4.13 -3.71
N TYR A 117 -0.54 3.62 -2.56
CA TYR A 117 -1.01 4.04 -1.25
C TYR A 117 0.07 4.85 -0.53
N TYR A 118 -0.37 5.66 0.41
CA TYR A 118 0.49 6.42 1.31
C TYR A 118 0.16 6.14 2.76
N GLY A 119 1.21 5.87 3.53
CA GLY A 119 1.14 5.59 4.95
C GLY A 119 2.13 6.45 5.71
N LYS A 120 1.70 6.96 6.86
CA LYS A 120 2.62 7.46 7.89
C LYS A 120 2.73 6.40 8.97
N SER A 121 3.94 5.92 9.23
CA SER A 121 4.20 5.05 10.38
C SER A 121 4.83 5.90 11.47
N PHE A 122 4.31 5.90 12.70
CA PHE A 122 4.97 6.63 13.80
C PHE A 122 6.02 5.74 14.48
N PRO A 123 7.28 6.19 14.71
CA PRO A 123 7.84 7.53 14.50
C PRO A 123 8.54 7.71 13.13
N MET A 124 8.34 6.77 12.20
CA MET A 124 9.01 6.68 10.90
C MET A 124 8.47 7.70 9.87
N SER A 125 9.23 7.84 8.80
CA SER A 125 8.98 8.74 7.68
C SER A 125 7.76 8.34 6.85
N ASP A 126 7.35 9.27 5.99
CA ASP A 126 6.44 9.05 4.86
C ASP A 126 6.84 7.81 4.04
N MET A 127 5.89 6.89 3.84
CA MET A 127 6.08 5.68 3.05
C MET A 127 5.00 5.56 1.98
N TYR A 128 5.36 4.94 0.87
CA TYR A 128 4.46 4.61 -0.23
C TYR A 128 4.41 3.10 -0.43
N LEU A 129 3.20 2.54 -0.51
CA LEU A 129 2.97 1.13 -0.82
C LEU A 129 2.46 1.04 -2.24
N LEU A 130 3.24 0.36 -3.10
CA LEU A 130 2.85 0.00 -4.45
C LEU A 130 2.24 -1.40 -4.42
N VAL A 131 1.03 -1.53 -4.97
CA VAL A 131 0.35 -2.80 -5.20
C VAL A 131 0.20 -2.99 -6.70
N GLU A 132 0.70 -4.10 -7.22
CA GLU A 132 0.70 -4.44 -8.64
C GLU A 132 -0.01 -5.79 -8.82
N ARG A 133 -1.07 -5.80 -9.63
CA ARG A 133 -1.83 -7.02 -9.95
C ARG A 133 -1.68 -7.33 -11.43
N GLU A 134 -1.03 -8.44 -11.73
CA GLU A 134 -0.96 -8.99 -13.08
C GLU A 134 -2.08 -10.02 -13.25
N ILE A 135 -2.96 -9.79 -14.22
CA ILE A 135 -4.09 -10.66 -14.55
C ILE A 135 -3.81 -11.29 -15.92
N ALA A 136 -3.79 -12.62 -15.95
CA ALA A 136 -3.55 -13.39 -17.16
C ALA A 136 -4.65 -14.45 -17.35
N ASP A 137 -5.10 -14.60 -18.60
CA ASP A 137 -5.93 -15.73 -19.00
C ASP A 137 -5.09 -17.01 -19.07
N THR A 138 -5.60 -18.08 -18.48
CA THR A 138 -4.97 -19.39 -18.50
C THR A 138 -5.51 -20.24 -19.65
N ALA A 139 -4.75 -21.25 -20.06
CA ALA A 139 -5.12 -22.18 -21.13
C ALA A 139 -6.49 -22.87 -20.93
N ASP A 140 -6.97 -22.95 -19.68
CA ASP A 140 -8.26 -23.56 -19.32
C ASP A 140 -9.43 -22.56 -19.29
N HIS A 141 -9.27 -21.36 -19.88
CA HIS A 141 -10.26 -20.26 -19.83
C HIS A 141 -10.57 -19.75 -18.41
N ALA A 142 -9.63 -19.91 -17.49
CA ALA A 142 -9.69 -19.30 -16.16
C ALA A 142 -8.76 -18.08 -16.08
N THR A 143 -9.11 -17.09 -15.26
CA THR A 143 -8.25 -15.94 -14.97
C THR A 143 -7.35 -16.24 -13.78
N LYS A 144 -6.06 -15.94 -13.88
CA LYS A 144 -5.12 -15.95 -12.76
C LYS A 144 -4.67 -14.52 -12.46
N THR A 145 -4.86 -14.10 -11.21
CA THR A 145 -4.30 -12.84 -10.70
C THR A 145 -3.07 -13.14 -9.85
N THR A 146 -1.96 -12.47 -10.14
CA THR A 146 -0.75 -12.48 -9.33
C THR A 146 -0.55 -11.08 -8.75
N GLU A 147 -0.47 -10.97 -7.43
CA GLU A 147 -0.32 -9.69 -6.74
C GLU A 147 1.09 -9.56 -6.15
N HIS A 148 1.74 -8.42 -6.44
CA HIS A 148 3.01 -8.02 -5.89
C HIS A 148 2.85 -6.73 -5.10
N ARG A 149 3.47 -6.66 -3.93
CA ARG A 149 3.34 -5.54 -3.00
C ARG A 149 4.70 -5.13 -2.50
N SER A 150 5.00 -3.84 -2.52
CA SER A 150 6.30 -3.32 -2.11
C SER A 150 6.19 -1.91 -1.54
N ALA A 151 6.94 -1.64 -0.47
CA ALA A 151 6.88 -0.36 0.22
C ALA A 151 8.23 0.36 0.21
N HIS A 152 8.17 1.66 -0.06
CA HIS A 152 9.33 2.46 -0.40
C HIS A 152 9.21 3.88 0.15
N ASP A 153 10.35 4.54 0.37
CA ASP A 153 10.38 6.00 0.34
C ASP A 153 10.21 6.50 -1.12
N ALA A 154 9.98 7.80 -1.30
CA ALA A 154 9.74 8.36 -2.63
C ALA A 154 10.88 8.11 -3.63
N ASN A 155 12.15 8.09 -3.19
CA ASN A 155 13.29 7.89 -4.08
C ASN A 155 13.40 6.42 -4.49
N ALA A 156 13.27 5.51 -3.52
CA ALA A 156 13.28 4.07 -3.77
C ALA A 156 12.11 3.65 -4.67
N LEU A 157 10.93 4.24 -4.48
CA LEU A 157 9.76 3.98 -5.31
C LEU A 157 10.04 4.33 -6.79
N ARG A 158 10.60 5.52 -7.05
CA ARG A 158 10.94 5.95 -8.41
C ARG A 158 11.96 5.05 -9.08
N GLY A 159 12.91 4.49 -8.33
CA GLY A 159 13.85 3.51 -8.86
C GLY A 159 13.22 2.14 -9.13
N HIS A 160 12.21 1.75 -8.35
CA HIS A 160 11.61 0.41 -8.39
C HIS A 160 10.46 0.29 -9.39
N ILE A 161 9.55 1.27 -9.41
CA ILE A 161 8.30 1.18 -10.17
C ILE A 161 8.53 0.98 -11.66
N TYR A 162 9.68 1.34 -12.23
CA TYR A 162 9.91 1.12 -13.67
C TYR A 162 10.70 -0.16 -13.99
N SER A 163 10.96 -1.02 -12.99
CA SER A 163 11.94 -2.12 -13.12
C SER A 163 11.56 -3.22 -14.11
N ASP A 164 10.27 -3.34 -14.42
CA ASP A 164 9.65 -4.38 -15.23
C ASP A 164 8.88 -3.81 -16.45
N VAL A 165 9.07 -2.53 -16.76
CA VAL A 165 8.36 -1.86 -17.85
C VAL A 165 8.79 -2.40 -19.23
N GLU A 166 7.80 -2.80 -20.04
CA GLU A 166 8.03 -3.39 -21.36
C GLU A 166 7.59 -2.49 -22.53
N SER A 167 6.79 -1.46 -22.24
CA SER A 167 6.24 -0.57 -23.27
C SER A 167 6.29 0.91 -22.88
N ILE A 168 6.20 1.78 -23.88
CA ILE A 168 6.12 3.23 -23.64
C ILE A 168 4.80 3.61 -22.94
N ASP A 169 3.71 2.93 -23.26
CA ASP A 169 2.40 3.16 -22.65
C ASP A 169 2.43 2.81 -21.15
N GLU A 170 3.07 1.70 -20.79
CA GLU A 170 3.23 1.31 -19.39
C GLU A 170 4.17 2.25 -18.62
N TYR A 171 5.27 2.68 -19.27
CA TYR A 171 6.16 3.70 -18.69
C TYR A 171 5.38 4.96 -18.29
N TYR A 172 4.59 5.50 -19.22
CA TYR A 172 3.83 6.72 -18.96
C TYR A 172 2.62 6.49 -18.05
N LEU A 173 2.04 5.29 -18.01
CA LEU A 173 1.04 4.91 -17.01
C LEU A 173 1.60 5.04 -15.59
N ARG A 174 2.76 4.43 -15.33
CA ARG A 174 3.45 4.49 -14.03
C ARG A 174 3.95 5.91 -13.72
N TRP A 175 4.35 6.67 -14.73
CA TRP A 175 4.68 8.10 -14.60
C TRP A 175 3.49 8.95 -14.13
N GLU A 176 2.33 8.84 -14.78
CA GLU A 176 1.15 9.61 -14.38
C GLU A 176 0.55 9.12 -13.05
N LEU A 177 0.71 7.83 -12.73
CA LEU A 177 0.38 7.29 -11.40
C LEU A 177 1.15 8.04 -10.30
N LEU A 178 2.48 8.18 -10.43
CA LEU A 178 3.29 8.95 -9.48
C LEU A 178 2.87 10.43 -9.42
N GLY A 179 2.67 11.04 -10.60
CA GLY A 179 2.26 12.45 -10.70
C GLY A 179 0.94 12.72 -9.97
N LYS A 180 -0.05 11.84 -10.15
CA LYS A 180 -1.35 11.91 -9.46
C LYS A 180 -1.21 11.75 -7.95
N ALA A 181 -0.30 10.90 -7.50
CA ALA A 181 0.03 10.74 -6.09
C ALA A 181 0.85 11.89 -5.48
N GLY A 182 1.19 12.92 -6.27
CA GLY A 182 1.98 14.06 -5.81
C GLY A 182 3.47 13.78 -5.67
N ILE A 183 3.95 12.66 -6.25
CA ILE A 183 5.37 12.33 -6.34
C ILE A 183 5.87 12.82 -7.69
N ASP A 184 6.87 13.70 -7.71
CA ASP A 184 7.44 14.20 -8.97
C ASP A 184 8.09 13.04 -9.75
N PRO A 185 7.50 12.59 -10.88
CA PRO A 185 8.05 11.49 -11.65
C PRO A 185 9.34 11.88 -12.39
N GLY A 186 9.61 13.18 -12.57
CA GLY A 186 10.83 13.67 -13.24
C GLY A 186 12.01 13.92 -12.31
N ALA A 187 11.87 13.64 -11.01
CA ALA A 187 12.92 13.86 -10.02
C ALA A 187 14.09 12.87 -10.13
N ASP A 188 15.12 13.08 -9.31
CA ASP A 188 16.28 12.18 -9.23
C ASP A 188 15.84 10.72 -9.01
N PHE A 189 16.64 9.80 -9.57
CA PHE A 189 16.44 8.34 -9.56
C PHE A 189 15.38 7.79 -10.52
N THR A 190 14.67 8.63 -11.27
CA THR A 190 13.79 8.13 -12.35
C THR A 190 14.62 7.71 -13.57
N PRO A 191 14.55 6.43 -14.00
CA PRO A 191 15.13 6.01 -15.27
C PRO A 191 14.36 6.64 -16.45
N SER A 192 15.08 7.08 -17.48
CA SER A 192 14.45 7.56 -18.71
C SER A 192 13.85 6.39 -19.51
N ALA A 193 12.70 6.60 -20.16
CA ALA A 193 12.07 5.61 -21.03
C ALA A 193 13.02 5.05 -22.12
N GLU A 194 13.87 5.89 -22.72
CA GLU A 194 14.84 5.44 -23.74
C GLU A 194 15.85 4.43 -23.19
N SER A 195 16.29 4.63 -21.94
CA SER A 195 17.22 3.72 -21.26
C SER A 195 16.59 2.37 -20.93
N LEU A 196 15.29 2.34 -20.63
CA LEU A 196 14.58 1.10 -20.29
C LEU A 196 14.19 0.31 -21.55
N LEU A 197 13.64 1.01 -22.55
CA LEU A 197 13.16 0.39 -23.79
C LEU A 197 14.28 0.12 -24.81
N GLY A 198 15.50 0.58 -24.53
CA GLY A 198 16.68 0.34 -25.38
C GLY A 198 16.58 0.97 -26.77
N ARG A 199 15.70 1.96 -26.96
CA ARG A 199 15.48 2.63 -28.25
C ARG A 199 15.19 4.12 -28.07
N PRO A 200 15.50 4.96 -29.08
CA PRO A 200 15.05 6.35 -29.09
C PRO A 200 13.52 6.44 -29.07
N ILE A 201 13.01 7.46 -28.38
CA ILE A 201 11.57 7.74 -28.30
C ILE A 201 11.31 9.12 -28.89
N SER A 202 10.36 9.20 -29.82
CA SER A 202 10.00 10.49 -30.40
C SER A 202 9.09 11.29 -29.45
N GLN A 203 9.15 12.63 -29.52
CA GLN A 203 8.28 13.48 -28.71
C GLN A 203 6.80 13.18 -28.95
N THR A 204 6.39 12.97 -30.21
CA THR A 204 5.00 12.64 -30.56
C THR A 204 4.54 11.32 -29.94
N GLU A 205 5.43 10.32 -29.86
CA GLU A 205 5.14 9.04 -29.24
C GLU A 205 4.99 9.17 -27.72
N ALA A 206 5.91 9.91 -27.09
CA ALA A 206 5.84 10.23 -25.67
C ALA A 206 4.57 11.00 -25.30
N ASP A 207 4.22 12.02 -26.07
CA ASP A 207 3.03 12.85 -25.82
C ASP A 207 1.75 12.02 -25.91
N ALA A 208 1.63 11.15 -26.92
CA ALA A 208 0.47 10.29 -27.10
C ALA A 208 0.32 9.24 -25.98
N ALA A 209 1.42 8.59 -25.59
CA ALA A 209 1.42 7.63 -24.48
C ALA A 209 1.05 8.30 -23.16
N ARG A 210 1.55 9.52 -22.93
CA ARG A 210 1.25 10.33 -21.74
C ARG A 210 -0.21 10.76 -21.68
N GLU A 211 -0.78 11.20 -22.78
CA GLU A 211 -2.21 11.54 -22.87
C GLU A 211 -3.08 10.31 -22.53
N SER A 212 -2.79 9.16 -23.14
CA SER A 212 -3.52 7.93 -22.83
C SER A 212 -3.35 7.46 -21.39
N ALA A 213 -2.17 7.65 -20.80
CA ALA A 213 -1.90 7.30 -19.41
C ALA A 213 -2.69 8.19 -18.44
N GLN A 214 -2.71 9.50 -18.69
CA GLN A 214 -3.47 10.47 -17.91
C GLN A 214 -4.96 10.09 -17.85
N ASP A 215 -5.56 9.78 -19.01
CA ASP A 215 -6.95 9.36 -19.09
C ASP A 215 -7.24 8.12 -18.22
N ARG A 216 -6.33 7.14 -18.21
CA ARG A 216 -6.48 5.90 -17.42
C ARG A 216 -6.38 6.15 -15.92
N VAL A 217 -5.45 7.00 -15.49
CA VAL A 217 -5.29 7.38 -14.07
C VAL A 217 -6.47 8.24 -13.60
N ASP A 218 -7.00 9.11 -14.45
CA ASP A 218 -8.13 9.99 -14.11
C ASP A 218 -9.48 9.27 -14.07
N MET A 219 -9.65 8.22 -14.88
CA MET A 219 -10.87 7.39 -14.87
C MET A 219 -11.03 6.60 -13.57
N HIS A 220 -9.95 6.29 -12.87
CA HIS A 220 -9.98 5.56 -11.60
C HIS A 220 -9.99 6.55 -10.42
N THR A 221 -11.08 7.30 -10.27
CA THR A 221 -11.31 8.12 -9.08
C THR A 221 -11.60 7.24 -7.88
N VAL A 222 -10.80 7.41 -6.82
CA VAL A 222 -11.03 6.86 -5.48
C VAL A 222 -12.43 7.31 -5.02
N GLU A 223 -13.40 6.39 -4.98
CA GLU A 223 -14.73 6.61 -4.38
C GLU A 223 -14.66 6.63 -2.85
#